data_AF-A0A434LQ67-F1
#
_entry.id   AF-A0A434LQ67-F1
#
_cell.length_a   1.000
_cell.length_b   1.000
_cell.length_c   1.000
_cell.angle_alpha   90.00
_cell.angle_beta   90.00
_cell.angle_gamma   90.00
#
_symmetry.space_group_name_H-M   'P 1'
#
loop_
_entity.id
_entity.type
_entity.pdbx_description
1 polymer ?
#
loop_
_entity_poly.entity_id
_entity_poly.type
_entity_poly.pdbx_seq_one_letter_code
_entity_poly.pdbx_strand_id
1 'polypeptide(L)'
;MKDAESCKGLAAFSDLSENYGHHLPGNPADLFDWLLEQPQDTLLSLLAFGAAHAVNAVEKKFTDRKKGIEQANQLGRALNVDMSEWFETTGDSYFKHVNRTTIELAVAEAKGWEAELSVKAAAKKTEAVMIAERLVAGSAWIPAPVRIAAAD
;
A
#
# COMPACT_ATOMS: atom_id res chain seq x y z
N MET A 1 -3.51 0.40 -10.94
CA MET A 1 -4.14 -0.78 -10.32
C MET A 1 -5.51 -0.94 -10.96
N LYS A 2 -5.73 -1.98 -11.78
CA LYS A 2 -7.06 -2.22 -12.40
C LYS A 2 -7.99 -3.01 -11.49
N ASP A 3 -7.44 -3.79 -10.55
CA ASP A 3 -8.19 -4.60 -9.59
C ASP A 3 -7.93 -4.13 -8.16
N ALA A 4 -8.47 -2.97 -7.81
CA ALA A 4 -8.34 -2.40 -6.45
C ALA A 4 -8.94 -3.33 -5.37
N GLU A 5 -9.93 -4.15 -5.73
CA GLU A 5 -10.61 -5.11 -4.85
C GLU A 5 -9.69 -6.24 -4.37
N SER A 6 -8.56 -6.51 -5.05
CA SER A 6 -7.56 -7.49 -4.62
C SER A 6 -6.53 -6.94 -3.62
N CYS A 7 -6.62 -5.65 -3.28
CA CYS A 7 -5.69 -5.01 -2.36
C CYS A 7 -6.03 -5.37 -0.90
N LYS A 8 -5.11 -6.06 -0.21
CA LYS A 8 -5.25 -6.43 1.21
C LYS A 8 -5.59 -5.23 2.10
N GLY A 9 -4.98 -4.07 1.85
CA GLY A 9 -5.26 -2.85 2.60
C GLY A 9 -6.71 -2.36 2.42
N LEU A 10 -7.26 -2.46 1.21
CA LEU A 10 -8.65 -2.08 0.96
C LEU A 10 -9.62 -3.05 1.62
N ALA A 11 -9.36 -4.36 1.55
CA ALA A 11 -10.16 -5.37 2.23
C ALA A 11 -10.20 -5.12 3.75
N ALA A 12 -9.04 -4.97 4.39
CA ALA A 12 -8.97 -4.67 5.83
C ALA A 12 -9.69 -3.37 6.21
N PHE A 13 -9.66 -2.37 5.33
CA PHE A 13 -10.34 -1.11 5.56
C PHE A 13 -11.88 -1.23 5.43
N SER A 14 -12.35 -2.02 4.47
CA SER A 14 -13.77 -2.35 4.32
C SER A 14 -14.27 -3.15 5.53
N ASP A 15 -13.51 -4.15 5.98
CA ASP A 15 -13.85 -4.95 7.17
C ASP A 15 -14.00 -4.06 8.42
N LEU A 16 -13.09 -3.08 8.59
CA LEU A 16 -13.22 -2.08 9.66
C LEU A 16 -14.48 -1.24 9.53
N SER A 17 -14.80 -0.79 8.31
CA SER A 17 -16.02 -0.02 8.05
C SER A 17 -17.29 -0.80 8.38
N GLU A 18 -17.35 -2.08 8.00
CA GLU A 18 -18.50 -2.96 8.29
C GLU A 18 -18.61 -3.21 9.80
N ASN A 19 -17.50 -3.50 10.47
CA ASN A 19 -17.47 -3.73 11.92
C ASN A 19 -17.96 -2.50 12.70
N TYR A 20 -17.54 -1.28 12.34
CA TYR A 20 -18.09 -0.07 12.96
C TYR A 20 -19.56 0.13 12.60
N GLY A 21 -19.97 -0.17 11.38
CA GLY A 21 -21.37 -0.10 10.95
C GLY A 21 -22.33 -0.95 11.80
N HIS A 22 -21.86 -2.08 12.33
CA HIS A 22 -22.65 -2.92 13.24
C HIS A 22 -22.84 -2.31 14.65
N HIS A 23 -21.95 -1.41 15.07
CA HIS A 23 -21.99 -0.81 16.41
C HIS A 23 -22.59 0.58 16.42
N LEU A 24 -22.57 1.28 15.28
CA LEU A 24 -23.09 2.62 15.16
C LEU A 24 -24.62 2.63 15.12
N PRO A 25 -25.27 3.65 15.69
CA PRO A 25 -26.71 3.81 15.59
C PRO A 25 -27.13 4.04 14.12
N GLY A 26 -28.20 3.40 13.70
CA GLY A 26 -28.70 3.51 12.32
C GLY A 26 -29.30 4.89 11.97
N ASN A 27 -29.66 5.69 12.98
CA ASN A 27 -30.15 7.05 12.81
C ASN A 27 -29.03 8.05 13.15
N PRO A 28 -28.60 8.91 12.20
CA PRO A 28 -27.54 9.89 12.42
C PRO A 28 -27.81 10.88 13.57
N ALA A 29 -29.07 11.13 13.91
CA ALA A 29 -29.42 12.04 15.01
C ALA A 29 -28.99 11.49 16.39
N ASP A 30 -28.87 10.17 16.53
CA ASP A 30 -28.57 9.50 17.80
C ASP A 30 -27.04 9.30 18.00
N LEU A 31 -26.24 9.66 17.00
CA LEU A 31 -24.80 9.37 16.96
C LEU A 31 -24.02 10.05 18.10
N PHE A 32 -24.26 11.34 18.34
CA PHE A 32 -23.50 12.09 19.34
C PHE A 32 -23.81 11.62 20.77
N ASP A 33 -25.08 11.34 21.05
CA ASP A 33 -25.49 10.81 22.36
C ASP A 33 -24.86 9.43 22.58
N TRP A 34 -24.88 8.56 21.57
CA TRP A 34 -24.20 7.27 21.63
C TRP A 34 -22.68 7.40 21.87
N LEU A 35 -22.01 8.34 21.19
CA LEU A 35 -20.58 8.60 21.35
C LEU A 35 -20.24 9.02 22.79
N LEU A 36 -21.08 9.84 23.43
CA LEU A 36 -20.86 10.28 24.81
C LEU A 36 -20.90 9.14 25.84
N GLU A 37 -21.56 8.03 25.50
CA GLU A 37 -21.65 6.83 26.34
C GLU A 37 -20.50 5.84 26.12
N GLN A 38 -19.68 6.02 25.08
CA GLN A 38 -18.62 5.08 24.74
C GLN A 38 -17.35 5.25 25.58
N PRO A 39 -16.60 4.16 25.82
CA PRO A 39 -15.24 4.25 26.34
C PRO A 39 -14.34 5.08 25.42
N GLN A 40 -13.34 5.76 26.00
CA GLN A 40 -12.40 6.59 25.26
C GLN A 40 -11.68 5.83 24.13
N ASP A 41 -11.32 4.57 24.37
CA ASP A 41 -10.63 3.75 23.36
C ASP A 41 -11.48 3.52 22.10
N THR A 42 -12.80 3.36 22.25
CA THR A 42 -13.74 3.26 21.13
C THR A 42 -13.79 4.57 20.36
N LEU A 43 -13.85 5.71 21.06
CA LEU A 43 -13.86 7.04 20.45
C LEU A 43 -12.57 7.32 19.67
N LEU A 44 -11.42 6.97 20.25
CA LEU A 44 -10.12 7.11 19.58
C LEU A 44 -10.02 6.20 18.36
N SER A 45 -10.55 4.98 18.42
CA SER A 45 -10.55 4.04 17.29
C SER A 45 -11.42 4.54 16.13
N LEU A 46 -12.61 5.07 16.42
CA LEU A 46 -13.49 5.70 15.42
C LEU A 46 -12.88 6.98 14.84
N LEU A 47 -12.27 7.81 15.69
CA LEU A 47 -11.57 9.01 15.25
C LEU A 47 -10.39 8.66 14.35
N ALA A 48 -9.61 7.63 14.69
CA ALA A 48 -8.49 7.15 13.88
C ALA A 48 -8.98 6.64 12.52
N PHE A 49 -10.08 5.88 12.49
CA PHE A 49 -10.71 5.42 11.24
C PHE A 49 -11.18 6.60 10.37
N GLY A 50 -11.83 7.60 10.95
CA GLY A 50 -12.22 8.82 10.24
C GLY A 50 -11.01 9.60 9.72
N ALA A 51 -9.99 9.78 10.55
CA ALA A 51 -8.77 10.51 10.20
C ALA A 51 -7.94 9.79 9.11
N ALA A 52 -7.96 8.46 9.07
CA ALA A 52 -7.25 7.67 8.06
C ALA A 52 -7.69 8.03 6.62
N HIS A 53 -8.96 8.40 6.41
CA HIS A 53 -9.46 8.84 5.10
C HIS A 53 -8.81 10.14 4.60
N ALA A 54 -8.26 10.96 5.50
CA ALA A 54 -7.59 12.21 5.15
C ALA A 54 -6.11 12.01 4.76
N VAL A 55 -5.54 10.83 5.02
CA VAL A 55 -4.15 10.52 4.71
C VAL A 55 -4.02 10.24 3.22
N ASN A 56 -3.20 11.04 2.54
CA ASN A 56 -2.96 10.88 1.10
C ASN A 56 -1.46 10.88 0.80
N ALA A 57 -0.92 9.67 0.61
CA ALA A 57 0.47 9.40 0.25
C ALA A 57 0.70 9.23 -1.27
N VAL A 58 -0.30 9.48 -2.11
CA VAL A 58 -0.21 9.16 -3.54
C VAL A 58 0.70 10.14 -4.27
N GLU A 59 1.83 9.64 -4.76
CA GLU A 59 2.76 10.39 -5.60
C GLU A 59 2.39 10.29 -7.08
N LYS A 60 2.21 11.45 -7.72
CA LYS A 60 2.04 11.56 -9.17
C LYS A 60 3.28 12.22 -9.77
N LYS A 61 3.60 11.89 -11.02
CA LYS A 61 4.79 12.40 -11.75
C LYS A 61 5.00 13.91 -11.67
N PHE A 62 3.93 14.70 -11.58
CA PHE A 62 3.98 16.15 -11.45
C PHE A 62 3.16 16.64 -10.24
N THR A 63 3.40 16.05 -9.06
CA THR A 63 2.70 16.44 -7.83
C THR A 63 3.30 17.71 -7.20
N ASP A 64 2.44 18.61 -6.76
CA ASP A 64 2.77 19.77 -5.94
C ASP A 64 2.63 19.48 -4.43
N ARG A 65 2.02 18.34 -4.06
CA ARG A 65 1.73 17.92 -2.68
C ARG A 65 2.94 17.35 -1.92
N LYS A 66 4.16 17.84 -2.17
CA LYS A 66 5.38 17.33 -1.52
C LYS A 66 5.27 17.29 0.01
N LYS A 67 4.76 18.37 0.62
CA LYS A 67 4.55 18.45 2.08
C LYS A 67 3.53 17.44 2.59
N GLY A 68 2.44 17.23 1.86
CA GLY A 68 1.39 16.28 2.26
C GLY A 68 1.85 14.82 2.16
N ILE A 69 2.66 14.50 1.15
CA ILE A 69 3.29 13.18 1.01
C ILE A 69 4.28 12.96 2.17
N GLU A 70 5.08 13.96 2.50
CA GLU A 70 6.02 13.85 3.63
C GLU A 70 5.30 13.69 4.98
N GLN A 71 4.17 14.36 5.20
CA GLN A 71 3.33 14.13 6.38
C GLN A 71 2.81 12.69 6.45
N ALA A 72 2.41 12.11 5.30
CA ALA A 72 1.99 10.71 5.26
C ALA A 72 3.16 9.75 5.53
N ASN A 73 4.36 10.05 5.01
CA ASN A 73 5.58 9.29 5.33
C ASN A 73 5.93 9.38 6.83
N GLN A 74 5.84 10.56 7.44
CA GLN A 74 6.04 10.75 8.88
C GLN A 74 5.07 9.89 9.70
N LEU A 75 3.80 9.87 9.31
CA LEU A 75 2.80 9.02 9.96
C LEU A 75 3.15 7.54 9.81
N GLY A 76 3.51 7.09 8.59
CA GLY A 76 3.93 5.71 8.34
C GLY A 76 5.15 5.30 9.18
N ARG A 77 6.14 6.18 9.32
CA ARG A 77 7.32 5.97 10.18
C ARG A 77 6.95 5.91 11.66
N ALA A 78 6.12 6.84 12.13
CA ALA A 78 5.68 6.89 13.53
C ALA A 78 4.88 5.64 13.94
N LEU A 79 4.10 5.09 13.01
CA LEU A 79 3.34 3.86 13.20
C LEU A 79 4.15 2.59 12.91
N ASN A 80 5.42 2.72 12.51
CA ASN A 80 6.29 1.61 12.11
C ASN A 80 5.63 0.65 11.10
N VAL A 81 4.98 1.22 10.08
CA VAL A 81 4.26 0.43 9.07
C VAL A 81 5.24 -0.34 8.20
N ASP A 82 5.13 -1.67 8.19
CA ASP A 82 5.81 -2.53 7.24
C ASP A 82 4.95 -2.73 5.99
N MET A 83 5.27 -2.00 4.92
CA MET A 83 4.54 -2.09 3.66
C MET A 83 4.65 -3.45 2.96
N SER A 84 5.62 -4.30 3.32
CA SER A 84 5.71 -5.66 2.78
C SER A 84 4.57 -6.56 3.29
N GLU A 85 3.95 -6.23 4.43
CA GLU A 85 2.75 -6.91 4.92
C GLU A 85 1.49 -6.55 4.14
N TRP A 86 1.48 -5.40 3.45
CA TRP A 86 0.32 -4.83 2.78
C TRP A 86 0.41 -4.87 1.26
N PHE A 87 1.62 -5.03 0.70
CA PHE A 87 1.87 -5.08 -0.73
C PHE A 87 2.79 -6.24 -1.10
N GLU A 88 2.30 -7.10 -1.99
CA GLU A 88 3.10 -8.16 -2.60
C GLU A 88 3.48 -7.77 -4.05
N THR A 89 4.77 -7.86 -4.36
CA THR A 89 5.27 -7.59 -5.71
C THR A 89 5.07 -8.80 -6.62
N THR A 90 4.09 -8.71 -7.52
CA THR A 90 3.76 -9.74 -8.50
C THR A 90 3.75 -9.18 -9.92
N GLY A 91 3.54 -10.04 -10.92
CA GLY A 91 3.33 -9.63 -12.29
C GLY A 91 2.15 -8.68 -12.41
N ASP A 92 1.04 -8.99 -11.75
CA ASP A 92 -0.20 -8.21 -11.81
C ASP A 92 -0.17 -6.94 -10.96
N SER A 93 0.47 -6.95 -9.79
CA SER A 93 0.54 -5.76 -8.93
C SER A 93 1.54 -4.72 -9.45
N TYR A 94 2.65 -5.15 -10.07
CA TYR A 94 3.74 -4.25 -10.45
C TYR A 94 4.33 -4.50 -11.85
N PHE A 95 4.88 -5.68 -12.15
CA PHE A 95 5.77 -5.83 -13.31
C PHE A 95 5.08 -5.63 -14.68
N LYS A 96 3.77 -5.92 -14.80
CA LYS A 96 3.01 -5.62 -16.02
C LYS A 96 2.90 -4.11 -16.30
N HIS A 97 2.97 -3.27 -15.27
CA HIS A 97 2.75 -1.82 -15.35
C HIS A 97 4.00 -0.99 -15.61
N VAL A 98 5.19 -1.58 -15.49
CA VAL A 98 6.46 -0.87 -15.71
C VAL A 98 7.12 -1.28 -17.03
N ASN A 99 8.12 -0.51 -17.47
CA ASN A 99 8.89 -0.87 -18.66
C ASN A 99 9.91 -1.97 -18.34
N ARG A 100 10.49 -2.58 -19.38
CA ARG A 100 11.40 -3.73 -19.24
C ARG A 100 12.66 -3.39 -18.42
N THR A 101 13.26 -2.23 -18.65
CA THR A 101 14.44 -1.78 -17.88
C THR A 101 14.12 -1.64 -16.39
N THR A 102 12.92 -1.19 -16.03
CA THR A 102 12.49 -1.12 -14.63
C THR A 102 12.30 -2.51 -14.02
N ILE A 103 11.82 -3.50 -14.78
CA ILE A 103 11.74 -4.90 -14.30
C ILE A 103 13.14 -5.44 -14.00
N GLU A 104 14.09 -5.20 -14.90
CA GLU A 104 15.48 -5.63 -14.75
C GLU A 104 16.11 -5.04 -13.48
N LEU A 105 16.00 -3.72 -13.29
CA LEU A 105 16.51 -3.03 -12.10
C LEU A 105 15.84 -3.50 -10.80
N ALA A 106 14.53 -3.75 -10.83
CA ALA A 106 13.79 -4.26 -9.67
C ALA A 106 14.30 -5.65 -9.24
N VAL A 107 14.55 -6.55 -10.20
CA VAL A 107 15.10 -7.89 -9.90
C VAL A 107 16.53 -7.79 -9.39
N ALA A 108 17.35 -6.91 -9.96
CA ALA A 108 18.70 -6.67 -9.45
C ALA A 108 18.70 -6.15 -8.01
N GLU A 109 17.80 -5.23 -7.67
CA GLU A 109 17.65 -4.72 -6.31
C GLU A 109 17.17 -5.81 -5.34
N ALA A 110 16.25 -6.68 -5.77
CA ALA A 110 15.66 -7.71 -4.91
C ALA A 110 16.55 -8.94 -4.70
N LYS A 111 17.28 -9.39 -5.73
CA LYS A 111 17.99 -10.68 -5.74
C LYS A 111 19.43 -10.61 -6.28
N GLY A 112 19.89 -9.43 -6.69
CA GLY A 112 21.23 -9.22 -7.23
C GLY A 112 21.31 -9.29 -8.76
N TRP A 113 22.42 -8.80 -9.30
CA TRP A 113 22.65 -8.62 -10.74
C TRP A 113 22.62 -9.93 -11.55
N GLU A 114 23.00 -11.05 -10.95
CA GLU A 114 22.95 -12.36 -11.63
C GLU A 114 21.51 -12.77 -11.97
N ALA A 115 20.55 -12.45 -11.09
CA ALA A 115 19.14 -12.75 -11.29
C ALA A 115 18.53 -11.91 -12.44
N GLU A 116 19.00 -10.67 -12.60
CA GLU A 116 18.58 -9.77 -13.69
C GLU A 116 18.90 -10.34 -15.08
N LEU A 117 20.01 -11.08 -15.23
CA LEU A 117 20.39 -11.68 -16.51
C LEU A 117 19.31 -12.60 -17.07
N SER A 118 18.54 -13.27 -16.19
CA SER A 118 17.41 -14.12 -16.59
C SER A 118 16.26 -13.29 -17.19
N VAL A 119 16.01 -12.09 -16.66
CA VAL A 119 15.02 -11.15 -17.20
C VAL A 119 15.50 -10.54 -18.52
N LYS A 120 16.79 -10.22 -18.63
CA LYS A 120 17.42 -9.73 -19.87
C LYS A 120 17.36 -10.76 -20.99
N ALA A 121 17.49 -12.04 -20.67
CA ALA A 121 17.42 -13.13 -21.65
C ALA A 121 16.01 -13.36 -22.23
N ALA A 122 14.95 -12.87 -21.58
CA ALA A 122 13.58 -13.05 -22.04
C ALA A 122 13.35 -12.46 -23.44
N ALA A 123 12.64 -13.15 -24.32
CA ALA A 123 12.38 -12.63 -25.67
C ALA A 123 11.30 -11.53 -25.64
N LYS A 124 10.34 -11.63 -24.72
CA LYS A 124 9.17 -10.74 -24.64
C LYS A 124 8.97 -10.19 -23.23
N LYS A 125 8.29 -9.04 -23.11
CA LYS A 125 7.95 -8.42 -21.81
C LYS A 125 7.11 -9.37 -20.93
N THR A 126 6.18 -10.12 -21.51
CA THR A 126 5.33 -11.06 -20.76
C THR A 126 6.15 -12.17 -20.10
N GLU A 127 7.20 -12.65 -20.78
CA GLU A 127 8.14 -13.62 -20.22
C GLU A 127 9.03 -12.98 -19.15
N ALA A 128 9.53 -11.76 -19.38
CA ALA A 128 10.27 -10.99 -18.38
C ALA A 128 9.47 -10.80 -17.08
N VAL A 129 8.16 -10.52 -17.19
CA VAL A 129 7.23 -10.41 -16.06
C VAL A 129 7.16 -11.72 -15.26
N MET A 130 6.93 -12.85 -15.93
CA MET A 130 6.84 -14.16 -15.27
C MET A 130 8.15 -14.55 -14.57
N ILE A 131 9.29 -14.27 -15.21
CA ILE A 131 10.61 -14.53 -14.62
C ILE A 131 10.83 -13.65 -13.40
N ALA A 132 10.55 -12.35 -13.50
CA ALA A 132 10.73 -11.40 -12.42
C ALA A 132 9.86 -11.72 -11.20
N GLU A 133 8.58 -12.04 -11.42
CA GLU A 133 7.65 -12.46 -10.36
C GLU A 133 8.20 -13.68 -9.61
N ARG A 134 8.63 -14.72 -10.34
CA ARG A 134 9.20 -15.92 -9.73
C ARG A 134 10.48 -15.62 -8.94
N LEU A 135 11.33 -14.73 -9.43
CA LEU A 135 12.58 -14.39 -8.76
C LEU A 135 12.34 -13.56 -7.50
N VAL A 136 11.38 -12.64 -7.53
CA VAL A 136 11.12 -11.69 -6.43
C VAL A 136 10.19 -12.31 -5.37
N ALA A 137 9.45 -13.36 -5.70
CA ALA A 137 8.61 -14.09 -4.76
C ALA A 137 9.36 -14.45 -3.45
N GLY A 138 8.72 -14.18 -2.31
CA GLY A 138 9.26 -14.46 -0.98
C GLY A 138 10.46 -13.60 -0.54
N SER A 139 10.82 -12.54 -1.29
CA SER A 139 11.92 -11.64 -0.91
C SER A 139 11.53 -10.50 0.05
N ALA A 140 10.24 -10.31 0.31
CA ALA A 140 9.67 -9.11 0.94
C ALA A 140 10.04 -7.78 0.23
N TRP A 141 10.64 -7.85 -0.97
CA TRP A 141 10.97 -6.67 -1.74
C TRP A 141 9.70 -6.00 -2.27
N ILE A 142 9.66 -4.69 -2.12
CA ILE A 142 8.59 -3.82 -2.61
C ILE A 142 9.17 -2.69 -3.47
N PRO A 143 8.46 -2.21 -4.51
CA PRO A 143 8.97 -1.17 -5.38
C PRO A 143 9.00 0.20 -4.70
N ALA A 144 9.93 1.07 -5.11
CA ALA A 144 10.12 2.39 -4.49
C ALA A 144 8.83 3.22 -4.30
N PRO A 145 7.86 3.27 -5.24
CA PRO A 145 6.64 4.05 -5.07
C PRO A 145 5.69 3.61 -3.95
N VAL A 146 5.86 2.40 -3.39
CA VAL A 146 5.05 1.91 -2.25
C VAL A 146 5.86 1.85 -0.95
N ARG A 147 7.12 2.28 -0.97
CA ARG A 147 7.94 2.38 0.25
C ARG A 147 7.58 3.65 1.00
N ILE A 148 7.65 3.57 2.33
CA ILE A 148 7.67 4.77 3.17
C ILE A 148 9.07 5.37 3.08
N ALA A 149 9.18 6.61 2.65
CA ALA A 149 10.48 7.28 2.52
C ALA A 149 11.15 7.38 3.90
N ALA A 150 12.48 7.21 3.94
CA ALA A 150 13.26 7.52 5.12
C ALA A 150 13.19 9.02 5.44
N ALA A 151 13.48 9.41 6.69
CA ALA A 151 13.62 10.82 7.02
C ALA A 151 14.87 11.38 6.32
N ASP A 152 14.73 12.57 5.72
CA ASP A 152 15.85 13.33 5.15
C ASP A 152 16.82 13.81 6.24
#